data_AF-A0A7X7LPS6-F1
#
_entry.id   AF-A0A7X7LPS6-F1
#
_cell.length_a   1.000
_cell.length_b   1.000
_cell.length_c   1.000
_cell.angle_alpha   90.00
_cell.angle_beta   90.00
_cell.angle_gamma   90.00
#
_symmetry.space_group_name_H-M   'P 1'
#
loop_
_entity.id
_entity.type
_entity.pdbx_description
1 polymer ?
#
loop_
_entity_poly.entity_id
_entity_poly.type
_entity_poly.pdbx_seq_one_letter_code
_entity_poly.pdbx_strand_id
1 'polypeptide(L)'
;MNRSKKWLCMLVLASFFLTGILPVFADEIDDARNQLQEVGKAIDSQQGKLSSVKKQEQSIMGQIQGIEKNIITRENEIKTLEDRIEYLLTNIAATEEKITAAQADLNDKNGLLEDRLVYIHEKGDLTYLEVLLSATDLKDFLTRYDLLKMIIDEDISLIDSINLQKADLVSKKCDLEVQKNELLQAQKNEKTKREELDSQKQDKKKVLTSVQQEKAQYEKALAELEQTSKELETLIRRIQAGT
;
A
#
# COMPACT_ATOMS: atom_id res chain seq x y z
N MET A 1 41.69 -31.27 20.73
CA MET A 1 41.77 -32.40 21.68
C MET A 1 42.62 -33.52 21.09
N ASN A 2 43.88 -33.54 21.51
CA ASN A 2 44.94 -34.55 21.53
C ASN A 2 45.22 -35.51 20.34
N ARG A 3 46.32 -35.21 19.64
CA ARG A 3 47.09 -36.05 18.70
C ARG A 3 47.76 -37.28 19.35
N SER A 4 47.76 -37.42 20.67
CA SER A 4 48.34 -38.56 21.40
C SER A 4 47.46 -39.82 21.45
N LYS A 5 46.18 -39.72 21.08
CA LYS A 5 45.29 -40.90 20.95
C LYS A 5 45.50 -41.67 19.63
N LYS A 6 46.11 -41.03 18.62
CA LYS A 6 46.32 -41.61 17.28
C LYS A 6 47.42 -42.67 17.24
N TRP A 7 48.37 -42.62 18.17
CA TRP A 7 49.48 -43.58 18.27
C TRP A 7 49.15 -44.81 19.14
N LEU A 8 48.14 -44.71 20.01
CA LEU A 8 47.65 -45.86 20.79
C LEU A 8 46.78 -46.80 19.93
N CYS A 9 46.11 -46.27 18.90
CA CYS A 9 45.31 -47.04 17.94
C CYS A 9 46.15 -47.85 16.94
N MET A 10 47.46 -47.61 16.83
CA MET A 10 48.31 -48.24 15.81
C MET A 10 49.07 -49.49 16.32
N LEU A 11 49.03 -49.78 17.62
CA LEU A 11 49.77 -50.91 18.23
C LEU A 11 48.90 -52.10 18.68
N VAL A 12 47.57 -52.02 18.55
CA VAL A 12 46.67 -53.18 18.80
C VAL A 12 46.35 -53.93 17.50
N LEU A 13 46.87 -53.44 16.36
CA LEU A 13 46.55 -53.89 14.99
C LEU A 13 47.38 -55.10 14.50
N ALA A 14 48.21 -55.74 15.32
CA ALA A 14 49.22 -56.69 14.82
C ALA A 14 49.33 -58.05 15.51
N SER A 15 48.45 -58.43 16.44
CA SER A 15 48.60 -59.74 17.10
C SER A 15 47.28 -60.36 17.57
N PHE A 16 46.43 -60.78 16.63
CA PHE A 16 45.56 -61.94 16.85
C PHE A 16 45.09 -62.57 15.53
N PHE A 17 46.05 -62.99 14.71
CA PHE A 17 45.83 -63.96 13.63
C PHE A 17 46.41 -65.29 14.09
N LEU A 18 45.67 -66.08 14.87
CA LEU A 18 45.79 -67.54 14.86
C LEU A 18 44.63 -68.21 15.62
N THR A 19 43.97 -69.13 14.92
CA THR A 19 43.03 -70.18 15.37
C THR A 19 41.55 -69.79 15.53
N GLY A 20 40.72 -70.42 14.69
CA GLY A 20 39.26 -70.37 14.75
C GLY A 20 38.62 -69.95 13.41
N ILE A 21 38.44 -70.89 12.47
CA ILE A 21 37.56 -70.68 11.31
C ILE A 21 36.11 -70.84 11.81
N LEU A 22 35.50 -69.72 12.18
CA LEU A 22 34.05 -69.49 12.30
C LEU A 22 33.75 -68.10 11.68
N PRO A 23 32.51 -67.84 11.21
CA PRO A 23 32.28 -67.07 10.00
C PRO A 23 32.35 -65.56 10.23
N VAL A 24 33.34 -64.91 9.61
CA VAL A 24 33.42 -63.44 9.46
C VAL A 24 32.22 -62.88 8.68
N PHE A 25 31.50 -63.71 7.92
CA PHE A 25 30.31 -63.31 7.14
C PHE A 25 29.03 -63.09 7.96
N ALA A 26 28.93 -63.63 9.19
CA ALA A 26 27.72 -63.48 10.01
C ALA A 26 27.58 -62.05 10.58
N ASP A 27 28.71 -61.46 10.98
CA ASP A 27 28.77 -60.11 11.58
C ASP A 27 28.38 -59.03 10.56
N GLU A 28 28.81 -59.17 9.30
CA GLU A 28 28.53 -58.21 8.22
C GLU A 28 27.06 -58.23 7.75
N ILE A 29 26.40 -59.39 7.77
CA ILE A 29 24.96 -59.50 7.48
C ILE A 29 24.11 -58.86 8.57
N ASP A 30 24.47 -59.08 9.84
CA ASP A 30 23.70 -58.56 10.97
C ASP A 30 23.88 -57.03 11.09
N ASP A 31 25.07 -56.50 10.80
CA ASP A 31 25.29 -55.06 10.66
C ASP A 31 24.46 -54.43 9.54
N ALA A 32 24.43 -55.04 8.34
CA ALA A 32 23.63 -54.55 7.22
C ALA A 32 22.11 -54.58 7.54
N ARG A 33 21.64 -55.60 8.27
CA ARG A 33 20.25 -55.69 8.75
C ARG A 33 19.92 -54.62 9.79
N ASN A 34 20.84 -54.36 10.73
CA ASN A 34 20.67 -53.29 11.71
C ASN A 34 20.61 -51.91 11.04
N GLN A 35 21.48 -51.65 10.06
CA GLN A 35 21.43 -50.42 9.26
C GLN A 35 20.12 -50.30 8.47
N LEU A 36 19.64 -51.38 7.87
CA LEU A 36 18.36 -51.40 7.15
C LEU A 36 17.19 -51.07 8.09
N GLN A 37 17.20 -51.61 9.32
CA GLN A 37 16.18 -51.30 10.32
C GLN A 37 16.21 -49.81 10.72
N GLU A 38 17.40 -49.24 10.94
CA GLU A 38 17.54 -47.82 11.27
C GLU A 38 17.13 -46.91 10.11
N VAL A 39 17.48 -47.26 8.87
CA VAL A 39 17.01 -46.56 7.67
C VAL A 39 15.48 -46.66 7.54
N GLY A 40 14.89 -47.83 7.82
CA GLY A 40 13.43 -48.01 7.85
C GLY A 40 12.74 -47.08 8.85
N LYS A 41 13.25 -46.98 10.09
CA LYS A 41 12.75 -46.02 11.08
C LYS A 41 12.90 -44.57 10.61
N ALA A 42 14.01 -44.24 9.95
CA ALA A 42 14.24 -42.91 9.40
C ALA A 42 13.25 -42.59 8.28
N ILE A 43 12.94 -43.55 7.39
CA ILE A 43 11.91 -43.43 6.35
C ILE A 43 10.55 -43.14 6.98
N ASP A 44 10.11 -43.93 7.96
CA ASP A 44 8.81 -43.75 8.61
C ASP A 44 8.70 -42.37 9.29
N SER A 45 9.76 -41.95 9.98
CA SER A 45 9.85 -40.62 10.59
C SER A 45 9.74 -39.51 9.54
N GLN A 46 10.44 -39.67 8.42
CA GLN A 46 10.47 -38.70 7.33
C GLN A 46 9.13 -38.62 6.60
N GLN A 47 8.47 -39.75 6.34
CA GLN A 47 7.12 -39.78 5.78
C GLN A 47 6.10 -39.09 6.71
N GLY A 48 6.24 -39.29 8.03
CA GLY A 48 5.44 -38.57 9.03
C GLY A 48 5.60 -37.05 8.94
N LYS A 49 6.85 -36.56 8.87
CA LYS A 49 7.15 -35.13 8.69
C LYS A 49 6.60 -34.58 7.37
N LEU A 50 6.81 -35.31 6.27
CA LEU A 50 6.30 -34.93 4.95
C LEU A 50 4.76 -34.84 4.93
N SER A 51 4.07 -35.79 5.57
CA SER A 51 2.61 -35.77 5.73
C SER A 51 2.14 -34.55 6.52
N SER A 52 2.83 -34.20 7.61
CA SER A 52 2.54 -32.99 8.39
C SER A 52 2.71 -31.72 7.55
N VAL A 53 3.81 -31.61 6.81
CA VAL A 53 4.10 -30.44 5.96
C VAL A 53 3.09 -30.32 4.81
N LYS A 54 2.67 -31.43 4.20
CA LYS A 54 1.59 -31.43 3.19
C LYS A 54 0.26 -30.93 3.75
N LYS A 55 -0.09 -31.31 4.98
CA LYS A 55 -1.30 -30.79 5.66
C LYS A 55 -1.17 -29.28 5.95
N GLN A 56 0.00 -28.84 6.39
CA GLN A 56 0.30 -27.42 6.62
C GLN A 56 0.22 -26.62 5.30
N GLU A 57 0.76 -27.15 4.20
CA GLU A 57 0.66 -26.56 2.86
C GLU A 57 -0.80 -26.39 2.43
N GLN A 58 -1.63 -27.43 2.59
CA GLN A 58 -3.06 -27.36 2.28
C GLN A 58 -3.79 -26.30 3.13
N SER A 59 -3.50 -26.23 4.43
CA SER A 59 -4.08 -25.22 5.31
C SER A 59 -3.67 -23.80 4.89
N ILE A 60 -2.40 -23.61 4.56
CA ILE A 60 -1.85 -22.33 4.10
C ILE A 60 -2.42 -21.93 2.74
N MET A 61 -2.65 -22.88 1.82
CA MET A 61 -3.36 -22.64 0.56
C MET A 61 -4.77 -22.11 0.80
N GLY A 62 -5.51 -22.67 1.76
CA GLY A 62 -6.82 -22.15 2.17
C GLY A 62 -6.74 -20.71 2.71
N GLN A 63 -5.76 -20.41 3.56
CA GLN A 63 -5.52 -19.06 4.07
C GLN A 63 -5.14 -18.08 2.94
N ILE A 64 -4.33 -18.52 1.99
CA ILE A 64 -3.90 -17.73 0.83
C ILE A 64 -5.09 -17.34 -0.05
N GLN A 65 -6.06 -18.22 -0.26
CA GLN A 65 -7.29 -17.87 -0.98
C GLN A 65 -8.08 -16.76 -0.28
N GLY A 66 -8.11 -16.77 1.06
CA GLY A 66 -8.69 -15.68 1.85
C GLY A 66 -7.91 -14.37 1.69
N ILE A 67 -6.58 -14.43 1.75
CA ILE A 67 -5.70 -13.28 1.55
C ILE A 67 -5.86 -12.72 0.13
N GLU A 68 -6.00 -13.54 -0.90
CA GLU A 68 -6.22 -13.10 -2.28
C GLU A 68 -7.52 -12.31 -2.44
N LYS A 69 -8.61 -12.77 -1.81
CA LYS A 69 -9.87 -12.01 -1.80
C LYS A 69 -9.68 -10.67 -1.10
N ASN A 70 -8.96 -10.64 0.02
CA ASN A 70 -8.66 -9.39 0.72
C ASN A 70 -7.78 -8.45 -0.12
N ILE A 71 -6.78 -8.97 -0.84
CA ILE A 71 -5.94 -8.21 -1.78
C ILE A 71 -6.80 -7.55 -2.85
N ILE A 72 -7.71 -8.29 -3.49
CA ILE A 72 -8.61 -7.74 -4.52
C ILE A 72 -9.50 -6.63 -3.94
N THR A 73 -10.06 -6.85 -2.74
CA THR A 73 -10.85 -5.81 -2.05
C THR A 73 -10.02 -4.55 -1.78
N ARG A 74 -8.79 -4.70 -1.29
CA ARG A 74 -7.88 -3.56 -1.03
C ARG A 74 -7.47 -2.84 -2.31
N GLU A 75 -7.24 -3.56 -3.41
CA GLU A 75 -6.95 -2.97 -4.72
C GLU A 75 -8.13 -2.13 -5.22
N ASN A 76 -9.37 -2.61 -5.05
CA ASN A 76 -10.57 -1.86 -5.41
C ASN A 76 -10.76 -0.61 -4.51
N GLU A 77 -10.45 -0.72 -3.22
CA GLU A 77 -10.47 0.43 -2.31
C GLU A 77 -9.43 1.48 -2.69
N ILE A 78 -8.21 1.06 -3.07
CA ILE A 78 -7.16 1.96 -3.57
C ILE A 78 -7.63 2.64 -4.86
N LYS A 79 -8.21 1.89 -5.80
CA LYS A 79 -8.75 2.46 -7.03
C LYS A 79 -9.82 3.52 -6.77
N THR A 80 -10.72 3.26 -5.82
CA THR A 80 -11.74 4.24 -5.41
C THR A 80 -11.11 5.52 -4.84
N LEU A 81 -9.99 5.39 -4.11
CA LEU A 81 -9.24 6.54 -3.61
C LEU A 81 -8.53 7.30 -4.74
N GLU A 82 -7.94 6.61 -5.72
CA GLU A 82 -7.35 7.23 -6.91
C GLU A 82 -8.39 8.06 -7.68
N ASP A 83 -9.56 7.47 -7.95
CA ASP A 83 -10.67 8.16 -8.63
C ASP A 83 -11.12 9.41 -7.84
N ARG A 84 -11.18 9.29 -6.50
CA ARG A 84 -11.52 10.44 -5.62
C ARG A 84 -10.44 11.52 -5.65
N ILE A 85 -9.16 11.15 -5.68
CA ILE A 85 -8.03 12.09 -5.76
C ILE A 85 -8.10 12.86 -7.09
N GLU A 86 -8.33 12.19 -8.22
CA GLU A 86 -8.46 12.82 -9.53
C GLU A 86 -9.65 13.80 -9.57
N TYR A 87 -10.79 13.39 -9.02
CA TYR A 87 -11.96 14.25 -8.87
C TYR A 87 -11.66 15.51 -8.04
N LEU A 88 -10.99 15.35 -6.90
CA LEU A 88 -10.62 16.47 -6.04
C LEU A 88 -9.63 17.43 -6.72
N LEU A 89 -8.62 16.91 -7.42
CA LEU A 89 -7.66 17.73 -8.17
C LEU A 89 -8.37 18.57 -9.25
N THR A 90 -9.30 17.97 -9.97
CA THR A 90 -10.09 18.67 -11.01
C THR A 90 -10.94 19.79 -10.41
N ASN A 91 -11.62 19.51 -9.29
CA ASN A 91 -12.45 20.51 -8.63
C ASN A 91 -11.65 21.63 -7.98
N ILE A 92 -10.48 21.33 -7.41
CA ILE A 92 -9.57 22.33 -6.86
C ILE A 92 -9.14 23.29 -7.96
N ALA A 93 -8.69 22.77 -9.13
CA ALA A 93 -8.29 23.60 -10.25
C ALA A 93 -9.44 24.50 -10.74
N ALA A 94 -10.65 23.95 -10.90
CA ALA A 94 -11.83 24.71 -11.29
C ALA A 94 -12.24 25.76 -10.24
N THR A 95 -12.05 25.47 -8.95
CA THR A 95 -12.32 26.41 -7.85
C THR A 95 -11.30 27.54 -7.84
N GLU A 96 -10.02 27.25 -8.05
CA GLU A 96 -8.94 28.25 -8.13
C GLU A 96 -9.14 29.20 -9.32
N GLU A 97 -9.58 28.70 -10.48
CA GLU A 97 -9.93 29.51 -11.63
C GLU A 97 -11.11 30.45 -11.31
N LYS A 98 -12.18 29.93 -10.70
CA LYS A 98 -13.34 30.73 -10.26
C LYS A 98 -12.97 31.80 -9.24
N ILE A 99 -12.07 31.50 -8.31
CA ILE A 99 -11.55 32.46 -7.33
C ILE A 99 -10.76 33.55 -8.03
N THR A 100 -9.92 33.19 -8.99
CA THR A 100 -9.10 34.16 -9.76
C THR A 100 -9.99 35.11 -10.56
N ALA A 101 -10.98 34.57 -11.27
CA ALA A 101 -11.95 35.38 -12.02
C ALA A 101 -12.76 36.30 -11.10
N ALA A 102 -13.28 35.78 -9.98
CA ALA A 102 -14.04 36.57 -9.01
C ALA A 102 -13.19 37.65 -8.34
N GLN A 103 -11.90 37.39 -8.08
CA GLN A 103 -10.99 38.38 -7.53
C GLN A 103 -10.69 39.50 -8.52
N ALA A 104 -10.54 39.19 -9.81
CA ALA A 104 -10.35 40.18 -10.86
C ALA A 104 -11.58 41.09 -10.99
N ASP A 105 -12.78 40.51 -11.13
CA ASP A 105 -14.03 41.27 -11.22
C ASP A 105 -14.28 42.15 -9.98
N LEU A 106 -13.99 41.62 -8.79
CA LEU A 106 -14.07 42.39 -7.55
C LEU A 106 -13.08 43.57 -7.53
N ASN A 107 -11.86 43.38 -8.04
CA ASN A 107 -10.88 44.45 -8.12
C ASN A 107 -11.33 45.56 -9.09
N ASP A 108 -11.87 45.19 -10.25
CA ASP A 108 -12.39 46.14 -11.23
C ASP A 108 -13.53 46.98 -10.63
N LYS A 109 -14.47 46.34 -9.92
CA LYS A 109 -15.56 47.04 -9.24
C LYS A 109 -15.10 47.93 -8.08
N ASN A 110 -14.11 47.48 -7.30
CA ASN A 110 -13.53 48.34 -6.26
C ASN A 110 -12.85 49.57 -6.89
N GLY A 111 -12.20 49.44 -8.05
CA GLY A 111 -11.64 50.57 -8.79
C GLY A 111 -12.71 51.56 -9.25
N LEU A 112 -13.82 51.06 -9.80
CA LEU A 112 -14.98 51.91 -10.16
C LEU A 112 -15.56 52.66 -8.95
N LEU A 113 -15.69 51.97 -7.81
CA LEU A 113 -16.16 52.59 -6.57
C LEU A 113 -15.15 53.62 -6.03
N GLU A 114 -13.85 53.36 -6.13
CA GLU A 114 -12.79 54.28 -5.73
C GLU A 114 -12.85 55.58 -6.55
N ASP A 115 -12.88 55.48 -7.88
CA ASP A 115 -13.03 56.63 -8.78
C ASP A 115 -14.28 57.43 -8.46
N ARG A 116 -15.39 56.73 -8.16
CA ARG A 116 -16.66 57.35 -7.79
C ARG A 116 -16.58 58.11 -6.46
N LEU A 117 -15.96 57.52 -5.45
CA LEU A 117 -15.78 58.15 -4.14
C LEU A 117 -14.85 59.36 -4.21
N VAL A 118 -13.78 59.29 -5.00
CA VAL A 118 -12.89 60.43 -5.27
C VAL A 118 -13.68 61.57 -5.93
N TYR A 119 -14.48 61.27 -6.96
CA TYR A 119 -15.32 62.28 -7.62
C TYR A 119 -16.29 62.97 -6.64
N ILE A 120 -16.98 62.18 -5.81
CA ILE A 120 -17.91 62.71 -4.80
C ILE A 120 -17.16 63.59 -3.79
N HIS A 121 -15.97 63.17 -3.36
CA HIS A 121 -15.15 63.92 -2.41
C HIS A 121 -14.64 65.25 -3.00
N GLU A 122 -14.14 65.23 -4.24
CA GLU A 122 -13.61 66.42 -4.92
C GLU A 122 -14.69 67.45 -5.27
N LYS A 123 -15.90 66.99 -5.62
CA LYS A 123 -17.02 67.87 -6.00
C LYS A 123 -17.90 68.30 -4.82
N GLY A 124 -17.93 67.53 -3.74
CA GLY A 124 -18.68 67.84 -2.52
C GLY A 124 -20.21 67.72 -2.64
N ASP A 125 -20.89 67.53 -1.51
CA ASP A 125 -22.35 67.29 -1.42
C ASP A 125 -23.21 68.44 -2.01
N LEU A 126 -22.67 69.66 -2.05
CA LEU A 126 -23.33 70.83 -2.62
C LEU A 126 -23.60 70.68 -4.12
N THR A 127 -22.82 69.85 -4.83
CA THR A 127 -22.95 69.67 -6.29
C THR A 127 -24.31 69.10 -6.70
N TYR A 128 -24.87 68.15 -5.95
CA TYR A 128 -26.19 67.58 -6.30
C TYR A 128 -27.32 68.59 -6.11
N LEU A 129 -27.25 69.37 -5.02
CA LEU A 129 -28.22 70.40 -4.70
C LEU A 129 -28.11 71.57 -5.69
N GLU A 130 -26.89 71.93 -6.10
CA GLU A 130 -26.62 72.90 -7.16
C GLU A 130 -27.16 72.45 -8.53
N VAL A 131 -26.96 71.17 -8.90
CA VAL A 131 -27.51 70.61 -10.15
C VAL A 131 -29.04 70.68 -10.17
N LEU A 132 -29.69 70.41 -9.05
CA LEU A 132 -31.16 70.52 -8.92
C LEU A 132 -31.64 71.98 -8.94
N LEU A 133 -30.98 72.88 -8.21
CA LEU A 133 -31.36 74.30 -8.13
C LEU A 133 -31.04 75.10 -9.41
N SER A 134 -30.16 74.59 -10.27
CA SER A 134 -29.85 75.18 -11.58
C SER A 134 -30.91 74.88 -12.66
N ALA A 135 -32.00 74.19 -12.33
CA ALA A 135 -33.06 73.85 -13.28
C ALA A 135 -33.79 75.10 -13.80
N THR A 136 -34.08 75.13 -15.10
CA THR A 136 -34.74 76.30 -15.75
C THR A 136 -36.26 76.33 -15.56
N ASP A 137 -36.87 75.17 -15.35
CA ASP A 137 -38.30 75.00 -15.09
C ASP A 137 -38.57 73.70 -14.31
N LEU A 138 -39.83 73.47 -13.94
CA LEU A 138 -40.24 72.29 -13.16
C LEU A 138 -39.99 70.96 -13.89
N LYS A 139 -40.07 70.94 -15.22
CA LYS A 139 -39.85 69.71 -16.00
C LYS A 139 -38.36 69.35 -16.04
N ASP A 140 -37.48 70.34 -16.22
CA ASP A 140 -36.03 70.17 -16.11
C ASP A 140 -35.64 69.69 -14.70
N PHE A 141 -36.23 70.27 -13.66
CA PHE A 141 -36.01 69.83 -12.27
C PHE A 141 -36.35 68.35 -12.06
N LEU A 142 -37.54 67.90 -12.49
CA LEU A 142 -37.95 66.51 -12.34
C LEU A 142 -37.05 65.55 -13.12
N THR A 143 -36.63 65.93 -14.32
CA THR A 143 -35.72 65.13 -15.14
C THR A 143 -34.36 64.96 -14.44
N ARG A 144 -33.81 66.05 -13.89
CA ARG A 144 -32.55 66.00 -13.13
C ARG A 144 -32.66 65.19 -11.85
N TYR A 145 -33.78 65.32 -11.14
CA TYR A 145 -34.07 64.52 -9.96
C TYR A 145 -34.07 63.02 -10.28
N ASP A 146 -34.78 62.61 -11.34
CA ASP A 146 -34.82 61.21 -11.76
C ASP A 146 -33.44 60.68 -12.16
N LEU A 147 -32.63 61.48 -12.88
CA LEU A 147 -31.26 61.11 -13.24
C LEU A 147 -30.34 60.98 -12.02
N LEU A 148 -30.40 61.92 -11.07
CA LEU A 148 -29.60 61.84 -9.85
C LEU A 148 -30.00 60.64 -8.99
N LYS A 149 -31.30 60.38 -8.89
CA LYS A 149 -31.80 59.19 -8.20
C LYS A 149 -31.27 57.91 -8.84
N MET A 150 -31.33 57.81 -10.18
CA MET A 150 -30.78 56.66 -10.92
C MET A 150 -29.29 56.45 -10.63
N ILE A 151 -28.50 57.52 -10.57
CA ILE A 151 -27.07 57.44 -10.25
C ILE A 151 -26.85 56.92 -8.82
N ILE A 152 -27.61 57.43 -7.84
CA ILE A 152 -27.53 56.97 -6.44
C ILE A 152 -27.92 55.50 -6.32
N ASP A 153 -28.98 55.09 -7.01
CA ASP A 153 -29.43 53.69 -7.02
C ASP A 153 -28.36 52.76 -7.61
N GLU A 154 -27.65 53.19 -8.67
CA GLU A 154 -26.53 52.45 -9.26
C GLU A 154 -25.32 52.37 -8.30
N ASP A 155 -24.98 53.47 -7.61
CA ASP A 155 -23.91 53.50 -6.60
C ASP A 155 -24.20 52.52 -5.44
N ILE A 156 -25.45 52.50 -4.95
CA ILE A 156 -25.90 51.54 -3.93
C ILE A 156 -25.80 50.11 -4.47
N SER A 157 -26.27 49.86 -5.69
CA SER A 157 -26.19 48.55 -6.33
C SER A 157 -24.74 48.05 -6.50
N LEU A 158 -23.83 48.95 -6.87
CA LEU A 158 -22.40 48.65 -6.97
C LEU A 158 -21.84 48.21 -5.62
N ILE A 159 -22.10 48.97 -4.55
CA ILE A 159 -21.66 48.66 -3.18
C ILE A 159 -22.22 47.30 -2.72
N ASP A 160 -23.51 47.06 -2.92
CA ASP A 160 -24.15 45.79 -2.56
C ASP A 160 -23.53 44.62 -3.33
N SER A 161 -23.27 44.80 -4.63
CA SER A 161 -22.64 43.77 -5.46
C SER A 161 -21.21 43.46 -5.00
N ILE A 162 -20.43 44.48 -4.60
CA ILE A 162 -19.07 44.31 -4.05
C ILE A 162 -19.12 43.54 -2.73
N ASN A 163 -20.07 43.88 -1.85
CA ASN A 163 -20.22 43.20 -0.56
C ASN A 163 -20.59 41.72 -0.75
N LEU A 164 -21.53 41.43 -1.65
CA LEU A 164 -21.92 40.06 -2.00
C LEU A 164 -20.75 39.26 -2.59
N GLN A 165 -19.98 39.86 -3.50
CA GLN A 165 -18.82 39.22 -4.11
C GLN A 165 -17.69 38.97 -3.10
N LYS A 166 -17.45 39.90 -2.16
CA LYS A 166 -16.50 39.69 -1.06
C LYS A 166 -16.91 38.48 -0.23
N ALA A 167 -18.18 38.36 0.13
CA ALA A 167 -18.70 37.23 0.90
C ALA A 167 -18.58 35.90 0.13
N ASP A 168 -18.98 35.87 -1.15
CA ASP A 168 -18.85 34.70 -2.02
C ASP A 168 -17.39 34.26 -2.20
N LEU A 169 -16.47 35.22 -2.38
CA LEU A 169 -15.05 34.93 -2.51
C LEU A 169 -14.45 34.32 -1.24
N VAL A 170 -14.87 34.80 -0.06
CA VAL A 170 -14.47 34.20 1.23
C VAL A 170 -15.00 32.77 1.32
N SER A 171 -16.26 32.53 0.94
CA SER A 171 -16.84 31.18 0.91
C SER A 171 -16.04 30.25 0.00
N LYS A 172 -15.77 30.67 -1.24
CA LYS A 172 -14.99 29.87 -2.21
C LYS A 172 -13.59 29.56 -1.72
N LYS A 173 -12.91 30.52 -1.07
CA LYS A 173 -11.59 30.29 -0.47
C LYS A 173 -11.66 29.29 0.68
N CYS A 174 -12.70 29.34 1.52
CA CYS A 174 -12.93 28.34 2.56
C CYS A 174 -13.16 26.94 1.96
N ASP A 175 -14.02 26.83 0.95
CA ASP A 175 -14.30 25.58 0.25
C ASP A 175 -13.04 25.00 -0.42
N LEU A 176 -12.18 25.86 -0.97
CA LEU A 176 -10.89 25.45 -1.53
C LEU A 176 -9.98 24.82 -0.47
N GLU A 177 -9.88 25.42 0.72
CA GLU A 177 -9.09 24.88 1.83
C GLU A 177 -9.66 23.55 2.34
N VAL A 178 -10.98 23.40 2.39
CA VAL A 178 -11.63 22.11 2.71
C VAL A 178 -11.24 21.06 1.67
N GLN A 179 -11.37 21.37 0.38
CA GLN A 179 -11.01 20.44 -0.70
C GLN A 179 -9.52 20.05 -0.67
N LYS A 180 -8.62 21.01 -0.40
CA LYS A 180 -7.17 20.73 -0.26
C LYS A 180 -6.87 19.81 0.92
N ASN A 181 -7.54 20.01 2.04
CA ASN A 181 -7.41 19.13 3.19
C ASN A 181 -7.96 17.73 2.90
N GLU A 182 -9.11 17.62 2.23
CA GLU A 182 -9.66 16.33 1.77
C GLU A 182 -8.69 15.59 0.85
N LEU A 183 -8.08 16.31 -0.11
CA LEU A 183 -7.09 15.75 -1.03
C LEU A 183 -5.89 15.18 -0.27
N LEU A 184 -5.34 15.95 0.67
CA LEU A 184 -4.19 15.52 1.47
C LEU A 184 -4.51 14.24 2.28
N GLN A 185 -5.71 14.18 2.88
CA GLN A 185 -6.13 12.99 3.63
C GLN A 185 -6.36 11.79 2.70
N ALA A 186 -6.94 12.00 1.53
CA ALA A 186 -7.15 10.95 0.53
C ALA A 186 -5.80 10.36 0.06
N GLN A 187 -4.83 11.21 -0.26
CA GLN A 187 -3.47 10.79 -0.65
C GLN A 187 -2.75 10.04 0.47
N LYS A 188 -2.87 10.51 1.71
CA LYS A 188 -2.29 9.82 2.87
C LYS A 188 -2.90 8.42 3.05
N ASN A 189 -4.23 8.33 2.96
CA ASN A 189 -4.95 7.07 3.09
C ASN A 189 -4.59 6.09 1.98
N GLU A 190 -4.50 6.57 0.74
CA GLU A 190 -4.10 5.78 -0.43
C GLU A 190 -2.68 5.23 -0.26
N LYS A 191 -1.73 6.06 0.15
CA LYS A 191 -0.36 5.65 0.47
C LYS A 191 -0.31 4.56 1.55
N THR A 192 -0.96 4.79 2.69
CA THR A 192 -1.00 3.80 3.78
C THR A 192 -1.57 2.45 3.30
N LYS A 193 -2.67 2.48 2.54
CA LYS A 193 -3.29 1.25 2.01
C LYS A 193 -2.39 0.52 1.01
N ARG A 194 -1.61 1.23 0.20
CA ARG A 194 -0.62 0.61 -0.68
C ARG A 194 0.49 -0.08 0.10
N GLU A 195 1.04 0.60 1.11
CA GLU A 195 2.10 0.04 1.97
C GLU A 195 1.61 -1.23 2.69
N GLU A 196 0.40 -1.20 3.24
CA GLU A 196 -0.24 -2.37 3.85
C GLU A 196 -0.44 -3.52 2.85
N LEU A 197 -0.91 -3.20 1.63
CA LEU A 197 -1.13 -4.18 0.58
C LEU A 197 0.19 -4.85 0.13
N ASP A 198 1.24 -4.06 -0.04
CA ASP A 198 2.55 -4.56 -0.44
C ASP A 198 3.17 -5.44 0.65
N SER A 199 3.03 -5.07 1.92
CA SER A 199 3.43 -5.92 3.04
C SER A 199 2.68 -7.26 3.03
N GLN A 200 1.36 -7.23 2.84
CA GLN A 200 0.55 -8.46 2.77
C GLN A 200 0.95 -9.36 1.60
N LYS A 201 1.22 -8.78 0.42
CA LYS A 201 1.72 -9.51 -0.75
C LYS A 201 3.08 -10.14 -0.48
N GLN A 202 3.98 -9.41 0.20
CA GLN A 202 5.30 -9.91 0.55
C GLN A 202 5.23 -11.07 1.55
N ASP A 203 4.43 -10.93 2.61
CA ASP A 203 4.29 -11.96 3.64
C ASP A 203 3.65 -13.23 3.09
N LYS A 204 2.62 -13.09 2.24
CA LYS A 204 2.08 -14.21 1.46
C LYS A 204 3.17 -14.96 0.70
N LYS A 205 4.02 -14.22 -0.04
CA LYS A 205 5.10 -14.81 -0.85
C LYS A 205 6.14 -15.53 0.03
N LYS A 206 6.52 -14.95 1.16
CA LYS A 206 7.46 -15.55 2.11
C LYS A 206 6.94 -16.87 2.67
N VAL A 207 5.69 -16.88 3.16
CA VAL A 207 5.06 -18.08 3.73
C VAL A 207 4.96 -19.20 2.69
N LEU A 208 4.51 -18.87 1.47
CA LEU A 208 4.42 -19.84 0.39
C LEU A 208 5.78 -20.46 0.04
N THR A 209 6.80 -19.61 -0.10
CA THR A 209 8.16 -20.05 -0.44
C THR A 209 8.74 -20.94 0.66
N SER A 210 8.56 -20.57 1.93
CA SER A 210 9.07 -21.35 3.07
C SER A 210 8.50 -22.76 3.09
N VAL A 211 7.18 -22.92 2.90
CA VAL A 211 6.52 -24.21 2.95
C VAL A 211 6.91 -25.10 1.77
N GLN A 212 7.03 -24.51 0.57
CA GLN A 212 7.49 -25.23 -0.61
C GLN A 212 8.93 -25.72 -0.47
N GLN A 213 9.81 -24.90 0.11
CA GLN A 213 11.20 -25.29 0.39
C GLN A 213 11.27 -26.41 1.43
N GLU A 214 10.51 -26.30 2.52
CA GLU A 214 10.46 -27.32 3.57
C GLU A 214 9.97 -28.66 3.01
N LYS A 215 8.90 -28.64 2.20
CA LYS A 215 8.40 -29.83 1.50
C LYS A 215 9.46 -30.47 0.59
N ALA A 216 10.12 -29.67 -0.24
CA ALA A 216 11.15 -30.16 -1.15
C ALA A 216 12.35 -30.78 -0.40
N GLN A 217 12.73 -30.20 0.74
CA GLN A 217 13.77 -30.77 1.60
C GLN A 217 13.35 -32.14 2.15
N TYR A 218 12.11 -32.27 2.64
CA TYR A 218 11.63 -33.55 3.15
C TYR A 218 11.51 -34.63 2.05
N GLU A 219 11.04 -34.25 0.86
CA GLU A 219 10.95 -35.15 -0.30
C GLU A 219 12.34 -35.63 -0.75
N LYS A 220 13.33 -34.73 -0.80
CA LYS A 220 14.71 -35.09 -1.16
C LYS A 220 15.32 -36.08 -0.17
N ALA A 221 15.24 -35.79 1.12
CA ALA A 221 15.80 -36.66 2.15
C ALA A 221 15.08 -38.01 2.22
N LEU A 222 13.77 -38.07 1.91
CA LEU A 222 13.06 -39.34 1.79
C LEU A 222 13.60 -40.18 0.62
N ALA A 223 13.83 -39.56 -0.54
CA ALA A 223 14.37 -40.26 -1.72
C ALA A 223 15.79 -40.81 -1.47
N GLU A 224 16.64 -40.07 -0.76
CA GLU A 224 17.98 -40.53 -0.36
C GLU A 224 17.93 -41.74 0.58
N LEU A 225 17.02 -41.73 1.56
CA LEU A 225 16.80 -42.86 2.48
C LEU A 225 16.27 -44.09 1.76
N GLU A 226 15.28 -43.93 0.86
CA GLU A 226 14.73 -45.02 0.06
C GLU A 226 15.78 -45.65 -0.87
N GLN A 227 16.67 -44.82 -1.44
CA GLN A 227 17.80 -45.30 -2.24
C GLN A 227 18.78 -46.10 -1.38
N THR A 228 19.14 -45.59 -0.20
CA THR A 228 20.02 -46.29 0.76
C THR A 228 19.42 -47.63 1.19
N SER A 229 18.12 -47.67 1.46
CA SER A 229 17.38 -48.90 1.81
C SER A 229 17.50 -49.95 0.69
N LYS A 230 17.29 -49.55 -0.57
CA LYS A 230 17.43 -50.45 -1.73
C LYS A 230 18.85 -51.00 -1.90
N GLU A 231 19.86 -50.16 -1.65
CA GLU A 231 21.27 -50.57 -1.71
C GLU A 231 21.61 -51.60 -0.63
N LEU A 232 21.16 -51.37 0.61
CA LEU A 232 21.32 -52.31 1.72
C LEU A 232 20.59 -53.64 1.47
N GLU A 233 19.36 -53.61 0.97
CA GLU A 233 18.63 -54.83 0.58
C GLU A 233 19.38 -55.63 -0.49
N THR A 234 19.96 -54.94 -1.48
CA THR A 234 20.73 -55.57 -2.55
C THR A 234 22.02 -56.19 -2.01
N LEU A 235 22.70 -55.51 -1.07
CA LEU A 235 23.88 -56.01 -0.39
C LEU A 235 23.56 -57.28 0.41
N ILE A 236 22.50 -57.25 1.23
CA ILE A 236 22.06 -58.42 2.02
C ILE A 236 21.79 -59.61 1.10
N ARG A 237 21.05 -59.43 0.00
CA ARG A 237 20.78 -60.50 -0.98
C ARG A 237 22.07 -61.05 -1.59
N ARG A 238 23.05 -60.19 -1.89
CA ARG A 238 24.35 -60.62 -2.44
C ARG A 238 25.13 -61.47 -1.44
N ILE A 239 25.20 -61.05 -0.18
CA ILE A 239 25.92 -61.82 0.85
C ILE A 239 25.23 -63.18 1.06
N GLN A 240 23.89 -63.22 1.06
CA GLN A 240 23.11 -64.45 1.19
C GLN A 240 23.17 -65.40 -0.01
N ALA A 241 23.41 -64.90 -1.23
CA ALA A 241 23.55 -65.73 -2.44
C ALA A 241 24.98 -66.24 -2.65
N GLY A 242 25.97 -65.63 -1.97
CA GLY A 242 27.37 -66.04 -1.97
C GLY A 242 27.72 -67.09 -0.90
N THR A 243 26.76 -67.43 -0.04
CA THR A 243 26.78 -68.57 0.91
C THR A 243 26.01 -69.75 0.35
#